data_AF-A0A2G8RGY5-F1
#
_entry.id   AF-A0A2G8RGY5-F1
#
_cell.length_a   1.000
_cell.length_b   1.000
_cell.length_c   1.000
_cell.angle_alpha   90.00
_cell.angle_beta   90.00
_cell.angle_gamma   90.00
#
_symmetry.space_group_name_H-M   'P 1'
#
loop_
_entity.id
_entity.type
_entity.pdbx_description
1 polymer ?
#
loop_
_entity_poly.entity_id
_entity_poly.type
_entity_poly.pdbx_seq_one_letter_code
_entity_poly.pdbx_strand_id
1 'polypeptide(L)'
;MLTHPTLDHLKALRLDGMAEVFVEMQAQDSAADLSHAEWLGLLVDREVASRETKRFEARMRSARLRHVGACPEDVVPYAARPR
;
A
#
# COMPACT_ATOMS: atom_id res chain seq x y z
N MET A 1 13.70 -11.83 -21.64
CA MET A 1 13.03 -11.51 -20.35
C MET A 1 13.90 -12.04 -19.23
N LEU A 2 14.74 -11.19 -18.65
CA LEU A 2 15.51 -11.54 -17.45
C LEU A 2 14.61 -11.29 -16.25
N THR A 3 13.73 -12.24 -15.96
CA THR A 3 13.01 -12.26 -14.68
C THR A 3 14.07 -12.51 -13.63
N HIS A 4 14.57 -11.44 -13.01
CA HIS A 4 15.56 -11.55 -11.94
C HIS A 4 14.99 -12.50 -10.88
N PRO A 5 15.73 -13.52 -10.39
CA PRO A 5 15.19 -14.46 -9.40
C PRO A 5 14.68 -13.73 -8.15
N THR A 6 15.28 -12.59 -7.82
CA THR A 6 14.83 -11.67 -6.77
C THR A 6 13.39 -11.19 -6.99
N LEU A 7 13.02 -10.82 -8.22
CA LEU A 7 11.67 -10.35 -8.53
C LEU A 7 10.62 -11.45 -8.30
N ASP A 8 10.95 -12.67 -8.69
CA ASP A 8 10.07 -13.83 -8.49
C ASP A 8 9.85 -14.10 -6.99
N HIS A 9 10.93 -14.05 -6.20
CA HIS A 9 10.85 -14.16 -4.74
C HIS A 9 10.04 -13.04 -4.09
N LEU A 10 10.20 -11.78 -4.54
CA LEU A 10 9.42 -10.65 -4.03
C LEU A 10 7.92 -10.86 -4.29
N LYS A 11 7.55 -11.31 -5.50
CA LYS A 11 6.16 -11.64 -5.84
C LYS A 11 5.63 -12.82 -5.04
N ALA A 12 6.42 -13.88 -4.87
CA ALA A 12 6.04 -15.04 -4.06
C ALA A 12 5.78 -14.68 -2.60
N LEU A 13 6.53 -13.72 -2.05
CA LEU A 13 6.35 -13.20 -0.68
C LEU A 13 5.24 -12.13 -0.57
N ARG A 14 4.56 -11.80 -1.67
CA ARG A 14 3.56 -10.72 -1.78
C ARG A 14 4.11 -9.34 -1.39
N LEU A 15 5.40 -9.11 -1.66
CA LEU A 15 6.07 -7.82 -1.52
C LEU A 15 5.89 -7.02 -2.81
N ASP A 16 4.64 -6.74 -3.17
CA ASP A 16 4.28 -6.16 -4.47
C ASP A 16 4.89 -4.78 -4.67
N GLY A 17 4.95 -3.95 -3.61
CA GLY A 17 5.52 -2.61 -3.66
C GLY A 17 7.04 -2.63 -3.81
N MET A 18 7.71 -3.56 -3.15
CA MET A 18 9.15 -3.77 -3.38
C MET A 18 9.42 -4.25 -4.81
N ALA A 19 8.60 -5.17 -5.33
CA ALA A 19 8.78 -5.72 -6.67
C ALA A 19 8.63 -4.65 -7.76
N GLU A 20 7.71 -3.70 -7.59
CA GLU A 20 7.49 -2.56 -8.50
C GLU A 20 8.74 -1.67 -8.57
N VAL A 21 9.23 -1.20 -7.41
CA VAL A 21 10.41 -0.33 -7.33
C VAL A 21 11.68 -1.05 -7.78
N PHE A 22 11.80 -2.35 -7.52
CA PHE A 22 12.93 -3.14 -7.99
C PHE A 22 13.04 -3.11 -9.53
N VAL A 23 11.92 -3.18 -10.26
CA VAL A 23 11.91 -3.09 -11.72
C VAL A 23 12.22 -1.67 -12.19
N GLU A 24 11.63 -0.66 -11.54
CA GLU A 24 11.87 0.75 -11.88
C GLU A 24 13.33 1.14 -11.68
N MET A 25 13.94 0.75 -10.56
CA MET A 25 15.34 1.03 -10.25
C MET A 25 16.30 0.26 -11.16
N GLN A 26 15.96 -0.98 -11.58
CA GLN A 26 16.77 -1.68 -12.59
C GLN A 26 16.69 -1.03 -13.97
N ALA A 27 15.60 -0.33 -14.29
CA ALA A 27 15.47 0.41 -15.54
C ALA A 27 16.14 1.80 -15.48
N GLN A 28 16.46 2.30 -14.29
CA GLN A 28 17.07 3.60 -14.06
C GLN A 28 18.55 3.48 -13.71
N ASP A 29 19.44 3.94 -14.59
CA ASP A 29 20.90 4.04 -14.34
C ASP A 29 21.24 4.90 -13.11
N SER A 30 20.33 5.80 -12.71
CA SER A 30 20.50 6.67 -11.55
C SER A 30 20.47 5.93 -10.21
N ALA A 31 20.08 4.66 -10.19
CA ALA A 31 20.18 3.82 -8.99
C ALA A 31 21.64 3.49 -8.60
N ALA A 32 22.60 3.72 -9.50
CA ALA A 32 24.02 3.47 -9.26
C ALA A 32 24.66 4.44 -8.24
N ASP A 33 24.07 5.62 -8.02
CA ASP A 33 24.57 6.63 -7.08
C ASP A 33 24.02 6.46 -5.64
N LEU A 34 23.04 5.58 -5.45
CA LEU A 34 22.44 5.30 -4.13
C LEU A 34 23.30 4.31 -3.36
N SER A 35 23.53 4.59 -2.08
CA SER A 35 24.09 3.56 -1.20
C SER A 35 23.12 2.38 -1.05
N HIS A 36 23.65 1.20 -0.74
CA HIS A 36 22.85 0.00 -0.51
C HIS A 36 21.75 0.21 0.55
N ALA A 37 22.01 1.06 1.56
CA ALA A 37 21.05 1.38 2.60
C ALA A 37 19.91 2.27 2.09
N GLU A 38 20.21 3.29 1.29
CA GLU A 38 19.19 4.16 0.68
C GLU A 38 18.35 3.41 -0.34
N TRP A 39 18.99 2.56 -1.14
CA TRP A 39 18.31 1.67 -2.07
C TRP A 39 17.30 0.77 -1.33
N LEU A 40 17.74 0.10 -0.26
CA LEU A 40 16.86 -0.75 0.54
C LEU A 40 15.75 0.06 1.22
N GLY A 41 16.06 1.26 1.70
CA GLY A 41 15.09 2.19 2.29
C GLY A 41 13.94 2.49 1.33
N LEU A 42 14.25 2.85 0.08
CA LEU A 42 13.23 3.15 -0.94
C LEU A 42 12.31 1.97 -1.24
N LEU A 43 12.86 0.75 -1.34
CA LEU A 43 12.05 -0.45 -1.54
C LEU A 43 11.11 -0.69 -0.35
N VAL A 44 11.62 -0.57 0.88
CA VAL A 44 10.83 -0.77 2.09
C VAL A 44 9.74 0.30 2.23
N ASP A 45 10.07 1.57 2.00
CA ASP A 45 9.12 2.68 2.10
C ASP A 45 7.97 2.51 1.11
N ARG A 46 8.25 2.09 -0.14
CA ARG A 46 7.19 1.79 -1.11
C ARG A 46 6.29 0.65 -0.66
N GLU A 47 6.87 -0.42 -0.14
CA GLU A 47 6.10 -1.57 0.34
C GLU A 47 5.19 -1.19 1.52
N VAL A 48 5.71 -0.40 2.46
CA VAL A 48 4.92 0.13 3.59
C VAL A 48 3.77 0.99 3.05
N ALA A 49 4.06 1.96 2.18
CA ALA A 49 3.04 2.81 1.57
C ALA A 49 1.97 1.98 0.82
N SER A 50 2.38 1.00 0.01
CA SER A 50 1.48 0.10 -0.72
C SER A 50 0.55 -0.68 0.21
N ARG A 51 1.08 -1.17 1.35
CA ARG A 51 0.26 -1.85 2.37
C ARG A 51 -0.71 -0.92 3.06
N GLU A 52 -0.31 0.31 3.35
CA GLU A 52 -1.19 1.31 3.95
C GLU A 52 -2.32 1.70 3.00
N THR A 53 -2.02 1.96 1.72
CA THR A 53 -3.02 2.23 0.69
C THR A 53 -4.01 1.06 0.55
N LYS A 54 -3.52 -0.19 0.44
CA LYS A 54 -4.39 -1.38 0.38
C LYS A 54 -5.30 -1.50 1.60
N ARG A 55 -4.79 -1.23 2.81
CA ARG A 55 -5.59 -1.22 4.06
C ARG A 55 -6.62 -0.10 4.07
N PHE A 56 -6.23 1.10 3.63
CA PHE A 56 -7.11 2.25 3.54
C PHE A 56 -8.25 2.00 2.53
N GLU A 57 -7.93 1.50 1.35
CA GLU A 57 -8.92 1.11 0.35
C GLU A 57 -9.86 0.02 0.84
N ALA A 58 -9.34 -1.00 1.53
CA ALA A 58 -10.19 -2.05 2.10
C ALA A 58 -11.19 -1.48 3.14
N ARG A 59 -10.74 -0.52 3.96
CA ARG A 59 -11.63 0.21 4.90
C ARG A 59 -12.66 1.05 4.15
N MET A 60 -12.25 1.79 3.12
CA MET A 60 -13.16 2.59 2.29
C MET A 60 -14.18 1.72 1.56
N ARG A 61 -13.78 0.57 1.00
CA ARG A 61 -14.69 -0.39 0.38
C ARG A 61 -15.68 -0.95 1.42
N SER A 62 -15.21 -1.32 2.61
CA SER A 62 -16.08 -1.77 3.70
C SER A 62 -17.08 -0.70 4.15
N ALA A 63 -16.63 0.55 4.31
CA ALA A 63 -17.51 1.68 4.62
C ALA A 63 -18.52 1.92 3.49
N ARG A 64 -18.07 1.95 2.24
CA ARG A 64 -18.92 2.15 1.05
C ARG A 64 -19.94 1.03 0.89
N LEU A 65 -19.60 -0.21 1.25
CA LEU A 65 -20.53 -1.35 1.32
C LEU A 65 -21.53 -1.24 2.48
N ARG A 66 -21.13 -0.68 3.63
CA ARG A 66 -22.05 -0.37 4.75
C ARG A 66 -23.03 0.76 4.42
N HIS A 67 -22.68 1.62 3.47
CA HIS A 67 -23.48 2.79 3.09
C HIS A 67 -24.27 2.61 1.77
N VAL A 68 -24.40 1.41 1.20
CA VAL A 68 -25.23 1.16 0.00
C VAL A 68 -26.74 1.40 0.27
N GLY A 69 -27.14 1.61 1.52
CA GLY A 69 -28.49 2.07 1.89
C GLY A 69 -28.51 3.07 3.05
N ALA A 70 -27.40 3.72 3.37
CA ALA A 70 -27.38 4.74 4.42
C ALA A 70 -27.70 6.11 3.80
N CYS A 71 -28.96 6.49 3.85
CA CYS A 71 -29.36 7.88 3.65
C CYS A 71 -28.58 8.76 4.64
N PRO A 72 -28.08 9.94 4.23
CA PRO A 72 -27.32 10.85 5.09
C PRO A 72 -28.13 11.44 6.26
N GLU A 73 -29.38 11.00 6.44
CA GLU A 73 -30.34 11.48 7.44
C GLU A 73 -30.29 10.68 8.76
N ASP A 74 -29.58 9.55 8.81
CA ASP A 74 -29.57 8.64 9.97
C ASP A 74 -28.36 8.82 10.92
N VAL A 75 -27.68 9.96 10.84
CA VAL A 75 -26.69 10.34 11.86
C VAL A 75 -27.43 10.96 13.02
N VAL A 76 -28.01 10.12 13.89
CA VAL A 76 -28.49 10.56 15.20
C VAL A 76 -27.27 11.00 16.02
N PRO A 77 -27.10 12.28 16.38
CA PRO A 77 -26.05 12.67 17.31
C PRO A 77 -26.38 12.01 18.66
N TYR A 78 -25.49 11.15 19.15
CA TYR A 78 -25.58 10.59 20.50
C TYR A 78 -25.38 11.71 21.52
N ALA A 79 -26.48 12.40 21.84
CA ALA A 79 -26.58 13.38 22.89
C ALA A 79 -27.83 13.07 23.72
N ALA A 80 -27.70 12.07 24.61
CA ALA A 80 -28.48 11.98 25.85
C ALA A 80 -28.04 10.73 26.63
N ARG A 81 -27.30 10.93 27.73
CA ARG A 81 -27.32 9.96 28.83
C ARG A 81 -27.62 10.73 30.11
N PRO A 82 -28.82 10.59 30.69
CA PRO A 82 -29.12 11.14 32.01
C PRO A 82 -28.64 10.16 33.08
N ARG A 83 -27.99 10.70 34.12
CA ARG A 83 -28.16 10.28 35.51
C ARG A 83 -27.99 11.49 36.41
#